data_AF-A0A2U2ASM9-F1
#
_entry.id   AF-A0A2U2ASM9-F1
#
_cell.length_a   1.000
_cell.length_b   1.000
_cell.length_c   1.000
_cell.angle_alpha   90.00
_cell.angle_beta   90.00
_cell.angle_gamma   90.00
#
_symmetry.space_group_name_H-M   'P 1'
#
loop_
_entity.id
_entity.type
_entity.pdbx_description
1 polymer ?
#
loop_
_entity_poly.entity_id
_entity_poly.type
_entity_poly.pdbx_seq_one_letter_code
_entity_poly.pdbx_strand_id
1 'polypeptide(L)'
;MVEELLVGESSIARDIKCYSFYGEVGLILETKRMPQIERCWYDADLNYVDIGKYSNRLFKGSRDDLLELIKVANKLSSELPSPFVRIDFLYCNGQFYVGEFTPLPGSFWIINQEWDEKLGVLFGQASVRLAHDISLGKIFNNYLATPKTEALAMDLIKSQID
;
A
#
# COMPACT_ATOMS: atom_id res chain seq x y z
N MET A 1 -13.93 1.77 16.48
CA MET A 1 -13.19 0.53 16.18
C MET A 1 -12.20 0.32 17.30
N VAL A 2 -12.11 -0.89 17.83
CA VAL A 2 -11.12 -1.27 18.86
C VAL A 2 -10.27 -2.38 18.24
N GLU A 3 -8.96 -2.22 18.27
CA GLU A 3 -7.98 -3.12 17.64
C GLU A 3 -7.02 -3.67 18.70
N GLU A 4 -6.42 -4.84 18.43
CA GLU A 4 -5.41 -5.46 19.30
C GLU A 4 -4.07 -4.72 19.20
N LEU A 5 -3.41 -4.51 20.34
CA LEU A 5 -2.06 -3.97 20.37
C LEU A 5 -1.03 -5.08 20.10
N LEU A 6 -0.33 -5.00 18.97
CA LEU A 6 0.74 -5.92 18.62
C LEU A 6 2.05 -5.54 19.32
N VAL A 7 2.50 -6.39 20.25
CA VAL A 7 3.76 -6.25 20.98
C VAL A 7 4.62 -7.49 20.74
N GLY A 8 5.85 -7.30 20.25
CA GLY A 8 6.83 -8.36 20.11
C GLY A 8 7.60 -8.62 21.39
N GLU A 9 8.44 -9.66 21.40
CA GLU A 9 9.18 -10.09 22.60
C GLU A 9 10.05 -8.98 23.23
N SER A 10 10.56 -8.05 22.42
CA SER A 10 11.45 -6.97 22.87
C SER A 10 11.17 -5.60 22.24
N SER A 11 10.15 -5.48 21.38
CA SER A 11 9.79 -4.22 20.73
C SER A 11 8.33 -4.17 20.30
N ILE A 12 7.77 -2.97 20.21
CA ILE A 12 6.50 -2.75 19.50
C ILE A 12 6.64 -3.07 18.01
N ALA A 13 5.50 -3.36 17.35
CA ALA A 13 5.46 -3.62 15.92
C ALA A 13 6.08 -2.47 15.10
N ARG A 14 6.70 -2.81 13.97
CA ARG A 14 7.21 -1.84 12.99
C ARG A 14 6.12 -1.49 11.99
N ASP A 15 6.00 -0.21 11.63
CA ASP A 15 5.10 0.19 10.55
C ASP A 15 5.79 0.00 9.20
N ILE A 16 5.13 -0.63 8.25
CA ILE A 16 5.60 -0.73 6.87
C ILE A 16 4.50 -0.22 5.95
N LYS A 17 4.80 0.76 5.11
CA LYS A 17 3.83 1.36 4.20
C LYS A 17 4.24 1.09 2.76
N CYS A 18 3.43 0.32 2.04
CA CYS A 18 3.63 0.01 0.63
C CYS A 18 2.81 0.97 -0.23
N TYR A 19 3.49 1.84 -0.97
CA TYR A 19 2.89 2.72 -1.96
C TYR A 19 2.66 1.90 -3.24
N SER A 20 1.41 1.51 -3.45
CA SER A 20 1.03 0.52 -4.47
C SER A 20 0.25 1.19 -5.59
N PHE A 21 0.63 0.87 -6.82
CA PHE A 21 0.15 1.43 -8.07
C PHE A 21 -0.54 0.32 -8.89
N TYR A 22 -1.75 -0.05 -8.48
CA TYR A 22 -2.58 -1.10 -9.09
C TYR A 22 -1.80 -2.36 -9.53
N GLY A 23 -1.50 -3.24 -8.58
CA GLY A 23 -0.75 -4.47 -8.80
C GLY A 23 0.77 -4.34 -8.69
N GLU A 24 1.29 -3.14 -8.40
CA GLU A 24 2.72 -2.86 -8.41
C GLU A 24 3.13 -1.93 -7.25
N VAL A 25 3.91 -2.41 -6.29
CA VAL A 25 4.55 -1.59 -5.25
C VAL A 25 5.69 -0.78 -5.87
N GLY A 26 5.63 0.54 -5.77
CA GLY A 26 6.67 1.44 -6.28
C GLY A 26 7.62 1.97 -5.21
N LEU A 27 7.17 2.05 -3.96
CA LEU A 27 7.93 2.63 -2.85
C LEU A 27 7.48 2.03 -1.52
N ILE A 28 8.43 1.82 -0.61
CA ILE A 28 8.15 1.26 0.72
C ILE A 28 8.76 2.16 1.78
N LEU A 29 7.98 2.50 2.81
CA LEU A 29 8.47 3.15 4.03
C LEU A 29 8.42 2.18 5.20
N GLU A 30 9.57 1.85 5.78
CA GLU A 30 9.64 1.18 7.07
C GLU A 30 9.89 2.22 8.18
N THR A 31 9.12 2.15 9.26
CA THR A 31 9.28 3.01 10.44
C THR A 31 9.43 2.16 11.69
N LYS A 32 10.54 2.35 12.40
CA LYS A 32 10.70 1.91 13.80
C LYS A 32 10.38 3.09 14.69
N ARG A 33 9.54 2.89 15.70
CA ARG A 33 9.11 3.97 16.61
C ARG A 33 9.88 4.01 17.92
N MET A 34 10.41 2.87 18.36
CA MET A 34 11.13 2.69 19.61
C MET A 34 12.52 2.11 19.36
N PRO A 35 13.54 2.49 20.16
CA PRO A 35 13.49 3.48 21.25
C PRO A 35 13.41 4.94 20.75
N GLN A 36 13.70 5.18 19.48
CA GLN A 36 13.53 6.45 18.80
C GLN A 36 12.96 6.21 17.40
N ILE A 37 12.41 7.25 16.79
CA ILE A 37 11.86 7.14 15.45
C ILE A 37 12.99 7.07 14.43
N GLU A 38 13.06 5.95 13.71
CA GLU A 38 13.97 5.69 12.60
C GLU A 38 13.16 5.24 11.39
N ARG A 39 13.60 5.64 10.19
CA ARG A 39 12.87 5.35 8.97
C ARG A 39 13.80 4.81 7.89
N CYS A 40 13.26 4.05 6.97
CA CYS A 40 13.98 3.57 5.81
C CYS A 40 13.06 3.54 4.61
N TRP A 41 13.56 3.99 3.46
CA TRP A 41 12.85 3.90 2.19
C TRP A 41 13.47 2.83 1.31
N TYR A 42 12.63 2.10 0.61
CA TYR A 42 13.02 1.11 -0.38
C TYR A 42 12.28 1.34 -1.70
N ASP A 43 12.95 1.10 -2.82
CA ASP A 43 12.26 0.90 -4.10
C ASP A 43 11.65 -0.51 -4.20
N ALA A 44 11.03 -0.81 -5.35
CA ALA A 44 10.41 -2.09 -5.65
C ALA A 44 11.41 -3.27 -5.62
N ASP A 45 12.69 -3.00 -5.88
CA ASP A 45 13.78 -3.98 -5.90
C ASP A 45 14.47 -4.11 -4.53
N LEU A 46 13.92 -3.47 -3.49
CA LEU A 46 14.46 -3.42 -2.12
C LEU A 46 15.83 -2.74 -2.01
N ASN A 47 16.19 -1.88 -2.97
CA ASN A 47 17.33 -0.98 -2.83
C ASN A 47 16.96 0.15 -1.88
N TYR A 48 17.95 0.61 -1.08
CA TYR A 48 17.76 1.80 -0.26
C TYR A 48 17.71 3.04 -1.15
N VAL A 49 16.73 3.89 -0.91
CA VAL A 49 16.54 5.12 -1.69
C VAL A 49 16.39 6.33 -0.78
N ASP A 50 16.83 7.50 -1.26
CA ASP A 50 16.53 8.77 -0.62
C ASP A 50 15.53 9.55 -1.48
N ILE A 51 14.34 9.73 -0.93
CA ILE A 51 13.27 10.47 -1.60
C ILE A 51 13.23 11.95 -1.20
N GLY A 52 14.21 12.45 -0.44
CA GLY A 52 14.23 13.80 0.14
C GLY A 52 13.41 13.93 1.43
N LYS A 53 12.71 12.87 1.84
CA LYS A 53 11.90 12.81 3.06
C LYS A 53 12.53 11.89 4.11
N TYR A 54 12.70 12.39 5.34
CA TYR A 54 13.27 11.63 6.46
C TYR A 54 14.71 11.15 6.23
N SER A 55 15.49 11.85 5.38
CA SER A 55 16.88 11.54 5.04
C SER A 55 17.85 11.65 6.23
N ASN A 56 17.44 12.28 7.33
CA ASN A 56 18.28 12.55 8.49
C ASN A 56 18.49 11.35 9.43
N ARG A 57 17.67 10.29 9.34
CA ARG A 57 17.74 9.11 10.24
C ARG A 57 17.35 7.81 9.53
N LEU A 58 18.17 7.42 8.56
CA LEU A 58 18.03 6.17 7.84
C LEU A 58 18.66 5.01 8.60
N PHE A 59 17.92 3.92 8.80
CA PHE A 59 18.48 2.64 9.27
C PHE A 59 18.48 1.62 8.15
N LYS A 60 19.29 0.56 8.28
CA LYS A 60 19.28 -0.58 7.35
C LYS A 60 18.43 -1.70 7.94
N GLY A 61 17.20 -1.86 7.47
CA GLY A 61 16.30 -2.95 7.87
C GLY A 61 16.64 -4.28 7.20
N SER A 62 16.09 -5.36 7.74
CA SER A 62 16.11 -6.67 7.06
C SER A 62 15.17 -6.66 5.87
N ARG A 63 15.57 -7.33 4.79
CA ARG A 63 14.80 -7.44 3.54
C ARG A 63 14.09 -8.78 3.39
N ASP A 64 14.44 -9.76 4.22
CA ASP A 64 14.09 -11.16 3.99
C ASP A 64 12.57 -11.36 3.93
N ASP A 65 11.84 -10.63 4.77
CA ASP A 65 10.38 -10.70 4.84
C ASP A 65 9.68 -9.72 3.89
N LEU A 66 10.39 -8.72 3.35
CA LEU A 66 9.79 -7.66 2.52
C LEU A 66 9.40 -8.15 1.13
N LEU A 67 10.09 -9.17 0.60
CA LEU A 67 9.77 -9.71 -0.72
C LEU A 67 8.37 -10.35 -0.74
N GLU A 68 8.04 -11.14 0.28
CA GLU A 68 6.70 -11.73 0.42
C GLU A 68 5.65 -10.64 0.69
N LEU A 69 6.01 -9.61 1.47
CA LEU A 69 5.13 -8.47 1.67
C LEU A 69 4.78 -7.75 0.36
N ILE A 70 5.77 -7.53 -0.53
CA ILE A 70 5.53 -6.91 -1.84
C ILE A 70 4.54 -7.73 -2.65
N LYS A 71 4.67 -9.07 -2.68
CA LYS A 71 3.73 -9.94 -3.40
C LYS A 71 2.31 -9.81 -2.84
N VAL A 72 2.18 -9.76 -1.51
CA VAL A 72 0.89 -9.55 -0.84
C VAL A 72 0.30 -8.18 -1.18
N ALA A 73 1.10 -7.12 -1.10
CA ALA A 73 0.66 -5.75 -1.42
C ALA A 73 0.29 -5.58 -2.90
N ASN A 74 1.04 -6.19 -3.83
CA ASN A 74 0.69 -6.25 -5.25
C ASN A 74 -0.67 -6.92 -5.44
N LYS A 75 -0.89 -8.09 -4.84
CA LYS A 75 -2.18 -8.79 -4.92
C LYS A 75 -3.32 -7.93 -4.37
N LEU A 76 -3.17 -7.42 -3.14
CA LEU A 76 -4.20 -6.60 -2.48
C LEU A 76 -4.54 -5.34 -3.27
N SER A 77 -3.55 -4.61 -3.78
CA SER A 77 -3.80 -3.39 -4.57
C SER A 77 -4.50 -3.68 -5.91
N SER A 78 -4.24 -4.82 -6.54
CA SER A 78 -4.89 -5.22 -7.80
C SER A 78 -6.38 -5.60 -7.65
N GLU A 79 -6.83 -5.82 -6.42
CA GLU A 79 -8.23 -6.13 -6.07
C GLU A 79 -9.05 -4.87 -5.78
N LEU A 80 -8.42 -3.69 -5.83
CA LEU A 80 -9.08 -2.41 -5.59
C LEU A 80 -9.27 -1.66 -6.91
N PRO A 81 -10.43 -1.04 -7.16
CA PRO A 81 -10.68 -0.22 -8.34
C PRO A 81 -10.03 1.17 -8.22
N SER A 82 -8.74 1.22 -7.88
CA SER A 82 -7.97 2.46 -7.70
C SER A 82 -6.59 2.33 -8.32
N PRO A 83 -6.11 3.34 -9.06
CA PRO A 83 -4.76 3.33 -9.62
C PRO A 83 -3.68 3.43 -8.53
N PHE A 84 -4.04 3.95 -7.35
CA PHE A 84 -3.13 4.10 -6.22
C PHE A 84 -3.78 3.74 -4.89
N VAL A 85 -3.03 3.06 -4.04
CA VAL A 85 -3.34 2.86 -2.63
C VAL A 85 -2.05 2.72 -1.84
N ARG A 86 -1.97 3.40 -0.70
CA ARG A 86 -0.95 3.09 0.31
C ARG A 86 -1.52 2.03 1.24
N ILE A 87 -0.83 0.90 1.35
CA ILE A 87 -1.22 -0.19 2.24
C ILE A 87 -0.28 -0.17 3.44
N ASP A 88 -0.84 0.07 4.61
CA ASP A 88 -0.10 0.16 5.87
C ASP A 88 -0.18 -1.19 6.57
N PHE A 89 0.99 -1.74 6.89
CA PHE A 89 1.17 -3.00 7.61
C PHE A 89 1.86 -2.76 8.95
N LEU A 90 1.58 -3.64 9.89
CA LEU A 90 2.36 -3.82 11.11
C LEU A 90 3.17 -5.12 10.99
N TYR A 91 4.45 -5.06 11.30
CA TYR A 91 5.30 -6.24 11.39
C TYR A 91 5.63 -6.56 12.85
N CYS A 92 5.28 -7.75 13.30
CA CYS A 92 5.52 -8.25 14.65
C CYS A 92 5.83 -9.75 14.61
N ASN A 93 6.90 -10.18 15.31
CA ASN A 93 7.27 -11.59 15.47
C ASN A 93 7.28 -12.42 14.17
N GLY A 94 7.82 -11.85 13.07
CA GLY A 94 7.90 -12.54 11.78
C GLY A 94 6.60 -12.56 10.97
N GLN A 95 5.56 -11.86 11.42
CA GLN A 95 4.26 -11.80 10.75
C GLN A 95 3.88 -10.37 10.37
N PHE A 96 3.20 -10.23 9.24
CA PHE A 96 2.62 -8.97 8.78
C PHE A 96 1.11 -8.95 9.03
N TYR A 97 0.62 -7.81 9.49
CA TYR A 97 -0.79 -7.55 9.74
C TYR A 97 -1.21 -6.33 8.93
N VAL A 98 -2.31 -6.44 8.19
CA VAL A 98 -2.88 -5.28 7.47
C VAL A 98 -3.49 -4.32 8.49
N GLY A 99 -3.08 -3.06 8.46
CA GLY A 99 -3.62 -2.00 9.29
C GLY A 99 -4.61 -1.11 8.54
N GLU A 100 -4.16 -0.47 7.46
CA GLU A 100 -4.97 0.53 6.75
C GLU A 100 -4.77 0.48 5.24
N PHE A 101 -5.83 0.80 4.48
CA PHE A 101 -5.76 1.18 3.08
C PHE A 101 -6.02 2.69 2.95
N THR A 102 -5.03 3.47 2.53
CA THR A 102 -5.15 4.91 2.34
C THR A 102 -5.11 5.24 0.84
N PRO A 103 -6.18 5.79 0.23
CA PRO A 103 -6.22 6.10 -1.21
C PRO A 103 -5.42 7.35 -1.60
N LEU A 104 -4.57 7.86 -0.70
CA LEU A 104 -3.79 9.09 -0.87
C LEU A 104 -2.37 8.87 -0.33
N PRO A 105 -1.33 9.40 -0.99
CA PRO A 105 0.06 9.15 -0.61
C PRO A 105 0.47 9.82 0.73
N GLY A 106 -0.33 10.76 1.24
CA GLY A 106 -0.04 11.59 2.40
C GLY A 106 0.27 13.04 1.99
N SER A 107 1.07 13.77 2.79
CA SER A 107 1.41 15.16 2.48
C SER A 107 2.28 15.29 1.22
N PHE A 108 1.74 15.96 0.19
CA PHE A 108 2.28 16.08 -1.17
C PHE A 108 3.63 16.81 -1.30
N TRP A 109 4.06 17.57 -0.29
CA TRP A 109 5.13 18.58 -0.44
C TRP A 109 6.56 18.11 -0.09
N ILE A 110 6.78 16.82 0.17
CA ILE A 110 7.97 16.38 0.94
C ILE A 110 8.87 15.42 0.15
N ILE A 111 8.59 15.12 -1.13
CA ILE A 111 9.46 14.27 -1.95
C ILE A 111 10.27 15.09 -2.94
N ASN A 112 11.48 14.63 -3.26
CA ASN A 112 12.34 15.25 -4.26
C ASN A 112 11.77 15.04 -5.68
N GLN A 113 12.23 15.85 -6.63
CA GLN A 113 11.72 15.86 -8.00
C GLN A 113 11.86 14.50 -8.70
N GLU A 114 12.99 13.81 -8.51
CA GLU A 114 13.23 12.50 -9.15
C GLU A 114 12.16 11.47 -8.74
N TRP A 115 11.82 11.41 -7.45
CA TRP A 115 10.81 10.49 -6.96
C TRP A 115 9.39 10.95 -7.26
N ASP A 116 9.13 12.26 -7.30
CA ASP A 116 7.85 12.79 -7.77
C ASP A 116 7.55 12.34 -9.21
N GLU A 117 8.53 12.49 -10.11
CA GLU A 117 8.42 12.06 -11.50
C GLU A 117 8.25 10.53 -11.62
N LYS A 118 9.04 9.74 -10.89
CA LYS A 118 8.93 8.27 -10.89
C LYS A 118 7.56 7.78 -10.43
N LEU A 119 7.05 8.31 -9.31
CA LEU A 119 5.75 7.92 -8.78
C LEU A 119 4.61 8.39 -9.69
N GLY A 120 4.77 9.55 -10.36
CA GLY A 120 3.84 10.03 -11.38
C GLY A 120 3.74 9.09 -12.59
N VAL A 121 4.88 8.58 -13.08
CA VAL A 121 4.91 7.59 -14.17
C VAL A 121 4.20 6.30 -13.76
N LEU A 122 4.50 5.78 -12.55
CA LEU A 122 3.84 4.58 -12.02
C LEU A 122 2.32 4.77 -11.90
N PHE A 123 1.87 5.94 -11.45
CA PHE A 123 0.45 6.27 -11.39
C PHE A 123 -0.22 6.27 -12.76
N GLY A 124 0.44 6.86 -13.77
CA GLY A 124 -0.05 6.87 -15.15
C GLY A 124 -0.17 5.45 -15.72
N GLN A 125 0.85 4.61 -15.52
CA GLN A 125 0.85 3.22 -15.95
C GLN A 125 -0.24 2.39 -15.24
N ALA A 126 -0.39 2.56 -13.93
CA ALA A 126 -1.44 1.92 -13.14
C ALA A 126 -2.84 2.32 -13.61
N SER A 127 -3.03 3.59 -13.97
CA SER A 127 -4.30 4.09 -14.52
C SER A 127 -4.65 3.42 -15.85
N VAL A 128 -3.66 3.22 -16.72
CA VAL A 128 -3.85 2.50 -18.00
C VAL A 128 -4.18 1.03 -17.75
N ARG A 129 -3.46 0.34 -16.86
CA ARG A 129 -3.73 -1.06 -16.48
C ARG A 129 -5.13 -1.23 -15.91
N LEU A 130 -5.53 -0.34 -14.99
CA LEU A 130 -6.86 -0.36 -14.38
C LEU A 130 -7.96 -0.13 -15.43
N ALA A 131 -7.80 0.89 -16.30
CA ALA A 131 -8.76 1.18 -17.35
C ALA A 131 -8.91 0.00 -18.33
N HIS A 132 -7.80 -0.66 -18.67
CA HIS A 132 -7.80 -1.87 -19.50
C HIS A 132 -8.54 -3.03 -18.82
N ASP A 133 -8.27 -3.31 -17.55
CA ASP A 133 -8.97 -4.38 -16.82
C ASP A 133 -10.49 -4.11 -16.73
N ILE A 134 -10.88 -2.85 -16.47
CA ILE A 134 -12.29 -2.44 -16.45
C ILE A 134 -12.92 -2.61 -17.84
N SER A 135 -12.23 -2.24 -18.91
CA SER A 135 -12.77 -2.38 -20.28
C SER A 135 -12.93 -3.84 -20.70
N LEU A 136 -12.13 -4.75 -20.15
CA LEU A 136 -12.30 -6.20 -20.28
C LEU A 136 -13.37 -6.79 -19.36
N GLY A 137 -14.03 -5.98 -18.54
CA GLY A 137 -15.10 -6.41 -17.65
C GLY A 137 -14.63 -7.03 -16.33
N LYS A 138 -13.42 -6.71 -15.86
CA LYS A 138 -12.96 -7.16 -14.54
C LYS A 138 -13.92 -6.67 -13.45
N ILE A 139 -14.40 -7.60 -12.62
CA ILE A 139 -15.24 -7.32 -11.46
C ILE A 139 -14.39 -7.44 -10.19
N PHE A 140 -14.37 -6.37 -9.40
CA PHE A 140 -13.64 -6.31 -8.12
C PHE A 140 -14.48 -6.92 -6.99
N ASN A 141 -14.73 -8.23 -7.05
CA ASN A 141 -15.63 -8.93 -6.11
C ASN A 141 -15.29 -8.67 -4.64
N ASN A 142 -14.00 -8.69 -4.28
CA ASN A 142 -13.54 -8.45 -2.92
C ASN A 142 -13.83 -7.02 -2.42
N TYR A 143 -13.89 -6.04 -3.32
CA TYR A 143 -14.27 -4.66 -3.02
C TYR A 143 -15.80 -4.49 -2.96
N LEU A 144 -16.54 -5.25 -3.77
CA LEU A 144 -18.00 -5.22 -3.80
C LEU A 144 -18.64 -5.96 -2.62
N ALA A 145 -17.96 -6.95 -2.05
CA ALA A 145 -18.44 -7.74 -0.90
C ALA A 145 -18.46 -6.97 0.43
N THR A 146 -18.25 -5.64 0.43
CA THR A 146 -18.46 -4.86 1.66
C THR A 146 -19.95 -4.59 1.85
N PRO A 147 -20.47 -4.58 3.10
CA PRO A 147 -21.91 -4.46 3.36
C PRO A 147 -22.59 -3.22 2.74
N LYS A 148 -21.83 -2.17 2.44
CA LYS A 148 -22.33 -0.97 1.75
C LYS A 148 -22.40 -1.12 0.23
N THR A 149 -21.51 -1.92 -0.37
CA THR A 149 -21.48 -2.13 -1.83
C THR A 149 -22.44 -3.23 -2.28
N GLU A 150 -22.74 -4.23 -1.43
CA GLU A 150 -23.74 -5.26 -1.75
C GLU A 150 -25.14 -4.67 -1.95
N ALA A 151 -25.54 -3.70 -1.12
CA ALA A 151 -26.80 -2.98 -1.28
C ALA A 151 -26.85 -2.21 -2.62
N LEU A 152 -25.76 -1.52 -2.97
CA LEU A 152 -25.66 -0.76 -4.23
C LEU A 152 -25.64 -1.67 -5.46
N ALA A 153 -24.93 -2.81 -5.39
CA ALA A 153 -24.83 -3.77 -6.48
C ALA A 153 -26.17 -4.47 -6.73
N MET A 154 -26.93 -4.79 -5.69
CA MET A 154 -28.28 -5.34 -5.81
C MET A 154 -29.27 -4.35 -6.44
N ASP A 155 -29.13 -3.05 -6.15
CA ASP A 155 -29.96 -2.01 -6.76
C ASP A 155 -29.63 -1.80 -8.25
N LEU A 156 -28.34 -1.85 -8.62
CA LEU A 156 -27.88 -1.80 -10.01
C LEU A 156 -28.38 -3.00 -10.82
N ILE A 157 -28.29 -4.22 -10.28
CA ILE A 157 -28.79 -5.44 -10.94
C ILE A 157 -30.31 -5.35 -11.15
N LYS A 158 -31.07 -4.85 -10.17
CA LYS A 158 -32.52 -4.66 -10.31
C LYS A 158 -32.87 -3.64 -11.40
N SER A 159 -32.13 -2.53 -11.48
CA SER A 159 -32.37 -1.47 -12.50
C SER A 159 -32.04 -1.87 -13.94
N GLN A 160 -31.40 -3.02 -14.17
CA GLN A 160 -31.12 -3.56 -15.51
C GLN A 160 -32.09 -4.66 -15.94
N ILE A 161 -33.01 -5.07 -15.05
CA ILE A 161 -34.00 -6.13 -15.29
C ILE A 161 -35.42 -5.54 -15.42
N ASP A 162 -35.59 -4.23 -15.18
CA ASP A 162 -36.78 -3.43 -15.51
C ASP A 162 -36.52 -2.55 -16.75
#